data_AF-A0A0A2L2Q0-F1
#
_entry.id   AF-A0A0A2L2Q0-F1
#
_cell.length_a   1.000
_cell.length_b   1.000
_cell.length_c   1.000
_cell.angle_alpha   90.00
_cell.angle_beta   90.00
_cell.angle_gamma   90.00
#
_symmetry.space_group_name_H-M   'P 1'
#
loop_
_entity.id
_entity.type
_entity.pdbx_description
1 polymer ?
#
loop_
_entity_poly.entity_id
_entity_poly.type
_entity_poly.pdbx_seq_one_letter_code
_entity_poly.pdbx_strand_id
1 'polypeptide(L)'
;MDGSYVLRGTVNSHYFEWIPLEIRLEIAAYLSTVDFLNLRLCSRAVADIFEDQTFWKTRFFVHCERGYLAFLTEGIQRARDWRLIYRCTHNSSKLHPELRIRRRHWQHNRWLRDVYLMTREHNLLLQAQVDNAKSLQWKKAAGQMICHGGLRGVLKGDDCKLCPKCLTRHKVSTQSIPFSRAVVGLAVSVLSDPCSDPDSPHTFVAGLELIYPSDMPNTVLGHRLPSNQIMIDLQARPLKGFEVMIGEGGVRAILPVFNTMNDWVGKPVDEFCGPIRISTDNEILALSVDFDVSPANRRPTRLLVIVILIAMPTELETYRTSDRN
;
A
#
# COMPACT_ATOMS: atom_id res chain seq x y z
N MET A 1 31.85 48.73 18.56
CA MET A 1 30.64 49.26 17.90
C MET A 1 29.90 48.06 17.36
N ASP A 2 28.86 47.68 18.11
CA ASP A 2 28.02 46.51 17.87
C ASP A 2 27.19 46.69 16.59
N GLY A 3 27.33 45.74 15.67
CA GLY A 3 26.48 45.60 14.50
C GLY A 3 25.71 44.29 14.56
N SER A 4 24.81 44.16 15.53
CA SER A 4 23.88 43.05 15.61
C SER A 4 22.84 43.19 14.51
N TYR A 5 22.95 42.36 13.48
CA TYR A 5 21.86 42.12 12.55
C TYR A 5 20.75 41.38 13.29
N VAL A 6 19.87 42.14 13.90
CA VAL A 6 18.60 41.64 14.45
C VAL A 6 17.77 41.17 13.26
N LEU A 7 17.78 39.86 13.00
CA LEU A 7 16.78 39.18 12.18
C LEU A 7 15.45 39.21 12.93
N ARG A 8 14.81 40.38 13.00
CA ARG A 8 13.37 40.50 13.25
C ARG A 8 12.66 40.37 11.90
N GLY A 9 12.62 39.15 11.40
CA GLY A 9 11.73 38.72 10.34
C GLY A 9 10.78 37.68 10.91
N THR A 10 9.49 37.99 10.97
CA THR A 10 8.42 37.03 11.21
C THR A 10 8.61 35.80 10.32
N VAL A 11 8.97 34.66 10.90
CA VAL A 11 9.19 33.40 10.18
C VAL A 11 7.84 32.77 9.85
N ASN A 12 7.14 33.37 8.89
CA ASN A 12 6.22 32.67 8.00
C ASN A 12 6.74 32.89 6.59
N SER A 13 7.91 32.32 6.30
CA SER A 13 8.42 32.28 4.93
C SER A 13 7.47 31.44 4.10
N HIS A 14 6.72 32.10 3.22
CA HIS A 14 5.96 31.45 2.16
C HIS A 14 6.94 30.90 1.11
N TYR A 15 7.64 29.79 1.41
CA TYR A 15 8.68 29.22 0.54
C TYR A 15 8.20 28.96 -0.89
N PHE A 16 6.92 28.66 -1.07
CA PHE A 16 6.32 28.46 -2.38
C PHE A 16 6.18 29.76 -3.20
N GLU A 17 6.14 30.94 -2.59
CA GLU A 17 6.06 32.23 -3.32
C GLU A 17 7.35 32.53 -4.10
N TRP A 18 8.48 31.98 -3.66
CA TRP A 18 9.78 32.17 -4.33
C TRP A 18 10.02 31.18 -5.47
N ILE A 19 9.14 30.18 -5.61
CA ILE A 19 9.22 29.19 -6.68
C ILE A 19 8.51 29.75 -7.93
N PRO A 20 9.18 29.76 -9.10
CA PRO A 20 8.56 30.16 -10.36
C PRO A 20 7.25 29.40 -10.63
N LEU A 21 6.30 30.05 -11.30
CA LEU A 21 4.98 29.48 -11.54
C LEU A 21 5.06 28.13 -12.27
N GLU A 22 5.96 28.00 -13.22
CA GLU A 22 6.18 26.81 -14.03
C GLU A 22 6.56 25.62 -13.14
N ILE A 23 7.42 25.85 -12.14
CA ILE A 23 7.86 24.82 -11.20
C ILE A 23 6.74 24.50 -10.20
N ARG A 24 5.98 25.50 -9.73
CA ARG A 24 4.80 25.24 -8.90
C ARG A 24 3.76 24.40 -9.64
N LEU A 25 3.53 24.68 -10.93
CA LEU A 25 2.63 23.92 -11.79
C LEU A 25 3.12 22.49 -11.98
N GLU A 26 4.41 22.30 -12.19
CA GLU A 26 5.00 20.96 -12.31
C GLU A 26 4.83 20.16 -11.01
N ILE A 27 5.13 20.75 -9.85
CA ILE A 27 4.87 20.14 -8.54
C ILE A 27 3.39 19.76 -8.43
N ALA A 28 2.48 20.67 -8.76
CA ALA A 28 1.04 20.43 -8.72
C ALA A 28 0.60 19.31 -9.69
N ALA A 29 1.26 19.18 -10.85
CA ALA A 29 1.00 18.13 -11.82
C ALA A 29 1.29 16.72 -11.24
N TYR A 30 2.31 16.59 -10.39
CA TYR A 30 2.67 15.33 -9.71
C TYR A 30 1.80 15.00 -8.50
N LEU A 31 1.14 15.97 -7.88
CA LEU A 31 0.26 15.73 -6.73
C LEU A 31 -1.07 15.09 -7.15
N SER A 32 -1.71 14.34 -6.24
CA SER A 32 -3.12 14.01 -6.39
C SER A 32 -3.96 15.29 -6.37
N THR A 33 -5.16 15.27 -6.95
CA THR A 33 -6.06 16.43 -6.87
C THR A 33 -6.44 16.74 -5.43
N VAL A 34 -6.57 15.74 -4.57
CA VAL A 34 -6.87 15.94 -3.14
C VAL A 34 -5.72 16.68 -2.46
N ASP A 35 -4.47 16.23 -2.66
CA ASP A 35 -3.30 16.85 -2.04
C ASP A 35 -3.06 18.26 -2.57
N PHE A 36 -3.27 18.48 -3.88
CA PHE A 36 -3.21 19.82 -4.45
C PHE A 36 -4.27 20.75 -3.84
N LEU A 37 -5.51 20.28 -3.66
CA LEU A 37 -6.57 21.08 -3.05
C LEU A 37 -6.25 21.41 -1.59
N ASN A 38 -5.64 20.48 -0.84
CA ASN A 38 -5.15 20.74 0.51
C ASN A 38 -3.98 21.75 0.50
N LEU A 39 -3.00 21.57 -0.38
CA LEU A 39 -1.87 22.49 -0.55
C LEU A 39 -2.36 23.92 -0.86
N ARG A 40 -3.40 24.04 -1.68
CA ARG A 40 -4.07 25.30 -1.99
C ARG A 40 -4.65 26.00 -0.77
N LEU A 41 -5.20 25.24 0.17
CA LEU A 41 -5.71 25.79 1.43
C LEU A 41 -4.56 26.23 2.36
N CYS A 42 -3.41 25.56 2.28
CA CYS A 42 -2.24 25.85 3.10
C CYS A 42 -1.34 26.97 2.54
N SER A 43 -1.36 27.22 1.22
CA SER A 43 -0.46 28.16 0.56
C SER A 43 -1.18 28.96 -0.53
N ARG A 44 -1.27 30.28 -0.35
CA ARG A 44 -1.83 31.20 -1.36
C ARG A 44 -1.04 31.21 -2.65
N ALA A 45 0.26 30.91 -2.57
CA ALA A 45 1.17 30.85 -3.70
C ALA A 45 0.83 29.78 -4.73
N VAL A 46 -0.12 28.86 -4.48
CA VAL A 46 -0.56 27.88 -5.48
C VAL A 46 -2.04 28.02 -5.82
N ALA A 47 -2.69 29.08 -5.33
CA ALA A 47 -4.11 29.30 -5.51
C ALA A 47 -4.50 29.62 -6.95
N ASP A 48 -3.62 30.31 -7.67
CA ASP A 48 -3.72 30.64 -9.09
C ASP A 48 -3.75 29.39 -9.98
N ILE A 49 -2.99 28.35 -9.64
CA ILE A 49 -2.92 27.08 -10.40
C ILE A 49 -4.29 26.38 -10.46
N PHE A 50 -5.18 26.62 -9.49
CA PHE A 50 -6.50 26.01 -9.48
C PHE A 50 -7.37 26.43 -10.67
N GLU A 51 -7.18 27.64 -11.20
CA GLU A 51 -7.91 28.10 -12.40
C GLU A 51 -7.18 27.77 -13.71
N ASP A 52 -5.95 27.24 -13.63
CA ASP A 52 -5.14 26.90 -14.80
C ASP A 52 -5.62 25.60 -15.47
N GLN A 53 -6.04 25.72 -16.72
CA GLN A 53 -6.49 24.59 -17.54
C GLN A 53 -5.37 23.58 -17.85
N THR A 54 -4.11 24.02 -17.87
CA THR A 54 -2.93 23.17 -18.04
C THR A 54 -2.80 22.21 -16.86
N PHE A 55 -2.97 22.69 -15.63
CA PHE A 55 -3.00 21.86 -14.44
C PHE A 55 -4.10 20.79 -14.54
N TRP A 56 -5.33 21.19 -14.84
CA TRP A 56 -6.44 20.23 -14.95
C TRP A 56 -6.24 19.23 -16.09
N LYS A 57 -5.66 19.65 -17.21
CA LYS A 57 -5.30 18.77 -18.32
C LYS A 57 -4.36 17.65 -17.88
N THR A 58 -3.42 17.90 -16.96
CA THR A 58 -2.49 16.86 -16.47
C THR A 58 -3.22 15.67 -15.86
N ARG A 59 -4.41 15.89 -15.26
CA ARG A 59 -5.22 14.81 -14.66
C ARG A 59 -5.71 13.79 -15.70
N PHE A 60 -5.71 14.15 -16.98
CA PHE A 60 -6.17 13.31 -18.09
C PHE A 60 -5.05 12.55 -18.78
N PHE A 61 -3.77 12.76 -18.41
CA PHE A 61 -2.68 11.95 -18.95
C PHE A 61 -2.88 10.47 -18.61
N VAL A 62 -2.37 9.59 -19.48
CA VAL A 62 -2.64 8.14 -19.47
C VAL A 62 -2.40 7.46 -18.11
N HIS A 63 -1.47 7.98 -17.30
CA HIS A 63 -1.11 7.44 -15.99
C HIS A 63 -1.65 8.26 -14.80
N CYS A 64 -2.39 9.33 -15.05
CA CYS A 64 -2.98 10.21 -14.04
C CYS A 64 -4.44 9.85 -13.75
N GLU A 65 -5.13 10.61 -12.89
CA GLU A 65 -6.43 10.27 -12.29
C GLU A 65 -7.58 9.96 -13.27
N ARG A 66 -7.54 10.52 -14.48
CA ARG A 66 -8.54 10.37 -15.55
C ARG A 66 -7.92 9.85 -16.85
N GLY A 67 -6.83 9.09 -16.78
CA GLY A 67 -6.15 8.55 -17.97
C GLY A 67 -7.01 7.72 -18.92
N TYR A 68 -8.16 7.19 -18.46
CA TYR A 68 -9.15 6.56 -19.35
C TYR A 68 -9.74 7.52 -20.39
N LEU A 69 -9.59 8.83 -20.19
CA LEU A 69 -9.97 9.92 -21.09
C LEU A 69 -8.77 10.57 -21.79
N ALA A 70 -7.57 9.97 -21.77
CA ALA A 70 -6.36 10.53 -22.39
C ALA A 70 -6.51 10.82 -23.90
N PHE A 71 -7.43 10.15 -24.59
CA PHE A 71 -7.73 10.49 -25.99
C PHE A 71 -8.21 11.94 -26.19
N LEU A 72 -8.74 12.58 -25.15
CA LEU A 72 -9.11 14.00 -25.18
C LEU A 72 -7.87 14.90 -25.25
N THR A 73 -6.72 14.47 -24.69
CA THR A 73 -5.48 15.28 -24.67
C THR A 73 -4.69 15.15 -25.97
N GLU A 74 -4.85 14.05 -26.69
CA GLU A 74 -4.05 13.66 -27.87
C GLU A 74 -4.84 13.73 -29.20
N GLY A 75 -6.15 14.03 -29.15
CA GLY A 75 -7.06 13.94 -30.30
C GLY A 75 -7.42 15.25 -31.01
N ILE A 76 -8.26 15.12 -32.06
CA ILE A 76 -8.82 16.21 -32.88
C ILE A 76 -9.79 17.09 -32.06
N GLN A 77 -10.47 16.50 -31.08
CA GLN A 77 -11.35 17.23 -30.17
C GLN A 77 -10.58 17.75 -28.95
N ARG A 78 -10.09 18.98 -29.05
CA ARG A 78 -9.47 19.67 -27.90
C ARG A 78 -10.56 20.15 -26.95
N ALA A 79 -10.64 19.51 -25.79
CA ALA A 79 -11.40 20.07 -24.67
C ALA A 79 -10.83 21.44 -24.28
N ARG A 80 -11.72 22.40 -24.04
CA ARG A 80 -11.35 23.76 -23.62
C ARG A 80 -11.43 23.96 -22.10
N ASP A 81 -12.30 23.22 -21.42
CA ASP A 81 -12.51 23.31 -19.97
C ASP A 81 -12.31 21.94 -19.30
N TRP A 82 -11.04 21.63 -19.04
CA TRP A 82 -10.60 20.43 -18.33
C TRP A 82 -11.11 20.36 -16.90
N ARG A 83 -11.23 21.52 -16.23
CA ARG A 83 -11.76 21.60 -14.86
C ARG A 83 -13.22 21.15 -14.81
N LEU A 84 -14.04 21.63 -15.75
CA LEU A 84 -15.43 21.21 -15.85
C LEU A 84 -15.55 19.72 -16.15
N ILE A 85 -14.76 19.20 -17.10
CA ILE A 85 -14.77 17.75 -17.42
C ILE A 85 -14.36 16.94 -16.20
N TYR A 86 -13.33 17.37 -15.46
CA TYR A 86 -12.89 16.69 -14.24
C TYR A 86 -14.02 16.59 -13.21
N ARG A 87 -14.77 17.69 -13.02
CA ARG A 87 -15.93 17.74 -12.12
C ARG A 87 -17.06 16.84 -12.61
N CYS A 88 -17.41 16.90 -13.88
CA CYS A 88 -18.49 16.10 -14.47
C CYS A 88 -18.18 14.59 -14.47
N THR A 89 -16.90 14.22 -14.46
CA THR A 89 -16.45 12.82 -14.51
C THR A 89 -16.06 12.26 -13.15
N HIS A 90 -16.22 13.03 -12.07
CA HIS A 90 -15.90 12.60 -10.72
C HIS A 90 -16.78 11.45 -10.26
N ASN A 91 -18.11 11.60 -10.39
CA ASN A 91 -19.08 10.61 -9.91
C ASN A 91 -19.30 9.51 -10.94
N SER A 92 -18.92 8.28 -10.61
CA SER A 92 -18.98 7.14 -11.53
C SER A 92 -20.42 6.72 -11.88
N SER A 93 -21.38 6.93 -10.98
CA SER A 93 -22.80 6.59 -11.20
C SER A 93 -23.46 7.47 -12.28
N LYS A 94 -22.96 8.69 -12.46
CA LYS A 94 -23.47 9.66 -13.44
C LYS A 94 -22.80 9.55 -14.81
N LEU A 95 -21.76 8.72 -14.93
CA LEU A 95 -21.08 8.51 -16.21
C LEU A 95 -21.94 7.68 -17.15
N HIS A 96 -21.90 8.03 -18.43
CA HIS A 96 -22.45 7.21 -19.50
C HIS A 96 -21.88 5.77 -19.42
N PRO A 97 -22.68 4.71 -19.67
CA PRO A 97 -22.23 3.32 -19.54
C PRO A 97 -20.91 2.99 -20.25
N GLU A 98 -20.70 3.53 -21.45
CA GLU A 98 -19.46 3.33 -22.21
C GLU A 98 -18.23 3.90 -21.49
N LEU A 99 -18.35 5.09 -20.90
CA LEU A 99 -17.27 5.71 -20.13
C LEU A 99 -16.98 4.93 -18.85
N ARG A 100 -18.01 4.32 -18.23
CA ARG A 100 -17.83 3.43 -17.07
C ARG A 100 -17.04 2.18 -17.44
N ILE A 101 -17.39 1.53 -18.56
CA ILE A 101 -16.67 0.36 -19.07
C ILE A 101 -15.22 0.74 -19.37
N ARG A 102 -15.00 1.87 -20.05
CA ARG A 102 -13.65 2.36 -20.36
C ARG A 102 -12.82 2.64 -19.11
N ARG A 103 -13.40 3.31 -18.10
CA ARG A 103 -12.76 3.54 -16.80
C ARG A 103 -12.36 2.22 -16.15
N ARG A 104 -13.24 1.21 -16.15
CA ARG A 104 -12.95 -0.13 -15.61
C ARG A 104 -11.80 -0.84 -16.33
N HIS A 105 -11.81 -0.86 -17.67
CA HIS A 105 -10.71 -1.45 -18.44
C HIS A 105 -9.37 -0.74 -18.17
N TRP A 106 -9.39 0.58 -18.10
CA TRP A 106 -8.19 1.35 -17.79
C TRP A 106 -7.67 1.09 -16.36
N GLN A 107 -8.56 1.00 -15.35
CA GLN A 107 -8.17 0.58 -13.99
C GLN A 107 -7.56 -0.82 -13.98
N HIS A 108 -8.14 -1.77 -14.73
CA HIS A 108 -7.61 -3.12 -14.85
C HIS A 108 -6.23 -3.14 -15.52
N ASN A 109 -6.02 -2.37 -16.58
CA ASN A 109 -4.72 -2.24 -17.23
C ASN A 109 -3.68 -1.60 -16.31
N ARG A 110 -4.07 -0.59 -15.53
CA ARG A 110 -3.18 0.03 -14.55
C ARG A 110 -2.76 -0.97 -13.48
N TRP A 111 -3.73 -1.74 -13.00
CA TRP A 111 -3.49 -2.83 -12.06
C TRP A 111 -2.55 -3.90 -12.63
N LEU A 112 -2.75 -4.32 -13.88
CA LEU A 112 -1.85 -5.26 -14.56
C LEU A 112 -0.43 -4.72 -14.68
N ARG A 113 -0.28 -3.44 -15.05
CA ARG A 113 1.01 -2.76 -15.08
C ARG A 113 1.66 -2.77 -13.71
N ASP A 114 0.93 -2.37 -12.67
CA ASP A 114 1.46 -2.28 -11.32
C ASP A 114 1.91 -3.67 -10.83
N VAL A 115 1.13 -4.73 -11.07
CA VAL A 115 1.52 -6.12 -10.79
C VAL A 115 2.73 -6.57 -11.59
N TYR A 116 2.84 -6.17 -12.87
CA TYR A 116 3.99 -6.52 -13.70
C TYR A 116 5.27 -5.82 -13.23
N LEU A 117 5.15 -4.59 -12.73
CA LEU A 117 6.27 -3.81 -12.18
C LEU A 117 6.64 -4.23 -10.75
N MET A 118 5.85 -5.08 -10.10
CA MET A 118 6.20 -5.59 -8.78
C MET A 118 7.48 -6.39 -8.85
N THR A 119 8.41 -6.02 -7.98
CA THR A 119 9.68 -6.74 -7.82
C THR A 119 9.66 -7.52 -6.53
N ARG A 120 10.36 -8.66 -6.53
CA ARG A 120 10.56 -9.47 -5.33
C ARG A 120 12.05 -9.72 -5.14
N GLU A 121 12.52 -9.51 -3.92
CA GLU A 121 13.85 -9.95 -3.54
C GLU A 121 13.82 -11.45 -3.16
N HIS A 122 14.70 -12.24 -3.79
CA HIS A 122 14.96 -13.61 -3.35
C HIS A 122 16.12 -13.59 -2.35
N ASN A 123 15.80 -13.30 -1.10
CA ASN A 123 16.80 -13.36 -0.05
C ASN A 123 16.83 -14.78 0.57
N LEU A 124 17.68 -15.66 0.00
CA LEU A 124 17.91 -17.03 0.51
C LEU A 124 18.40 -17.03 1.97
N LEU A 125 19.05 -15.94 2.42
CA LEU A 125 19.53 -15.75 3.79
C LEU A 125 18.41 -15.61 4.83
N LEU A 126 17.23 -15.07 4.47
CA LEU A 126 16.12 -14.87 5.41
C LEU A 126 15.53 -16.21 5.88
N GLN A 127 15.56 -17.22 5.02
CA GLN A 127 15.01 -18.54 5.32
C GLN A 127 15.85 -19.27 6.38
N ALA A 128 17.18 -19.12 6.36
CA ALA A 128 18.10 -19.78 7.29
C ALA A 128 18.13 -19.12 8.69
N GLN A 129 17.81 -17.83 8.82
CA GLN A 129 17.88 -17.12 10.11
C GLN A 129 16.71 -17.46 11.06
N VAL A 130 15.57 -17.88 10.53
CA VAL A 130 14.38 -18.23 11.33
C VAL A 130 14.28 -19.73 11.62
N ASP A 131 15.02 -20.59 10.93
CA ASP A 131 15.10 -22.03 11.28
C ASP A 131 15.68 -22.27 12.68
N ASN A 132 16.44 -21.30 13.21
CA ASN A 132 16.91 -21.27 14.61
C ASN A 132 15.83 -20.81 15.62
N ALA A 133 14.65 -20.41 15.15
CA ALA A 133 13.56 -19.83 15.94
C ALA A 133 12.34 -20.77 16.09
N LYS A 134 12.58 -22.08 16.17
CA LYS A 134 11.55 -23.10 16.46
C LYS A 134 10.81 -22.89 17.80
N SER A 135 11.26 -21.96 18.64
CA SER A 135 10.69 -21.63 19.95
C SER A 135 9.71 -20.45 19.96
N LEU A 136 9.52 -19.74 18.84
CA LEU A 136 8.65 -18.55 18.82
C LEU A 136 7.17 -18.91 18.67
N GLN A 137 6.32 -18.34 19.53
CA GLN A 137 4.87 -18.43 19.37
C GLN A 137 4.38 -17.39 18.36
N TRP A 138 3.80 -17.86 17.27
CA TRP A 138 3.31 -17.02 16.18
C TRP A 138 1.80 -16.80 16.26
N LYS A 139 1.36 -15.55 16.25
CA LYS A 139 -0.07 -15.20 16.02
C LYS A 139 -0.30 -14.89 14.54
N LYS A 140 -1.41 -15.36 13.96
CA LYS A 140 -1.67 -15.38 12.50
C LYS A 140 -2.95 -14.64 12.12
N ALA A 141 -2.88 -13.81 11.06
CA ALA A 141 -4.03 -13.23 10.36
C ALA A 141 -3.83 -13.50 8.88
N ALA A 142 -4.78 -14.19 8.28
CA ALA A 142 -4.71 -14.60 6.89
C ALA A 142 -6.05 -14.40 6.21
N GLY A 143 -6.02 -13.80 5.02
CA GLY A 143 -7.15 -13.87 4.10
C GLY A 143 -7.28 -15.26 3.49
N GLN A 144 -8.52 -15.60 3.10
CA GLN A 144 -8.74 -16.82 2.35
C GLN A 144 -8.13 -16.69 0.95
N MET A 145 -7.37 -17.71 0.56
CA MET A 145 -6.85 -17.82 -0.79
C MET A 145 -8.02 -18.08 -1.77
N ILE A 146 -8.26 -17.17 -2.70
CA ILE A 146 -9.37 -17.31 -3.65
C ILE A 146 -8.85 -17.33 -5.08
N CYS A 147 -9.15 -18.43 -5.77
CA CYS A 147 -9.00 -18.53 -7.21
C CYS A 147 -10.29 -18.07 -7.90
N HIS A 148 -10.19 -17.14 -8.84
CA HIS A 148 -11.32 -16.72 -9.70
C HIS A 148 -11.34 -17.40 -11.07
N GLY A 149 -10.59 -18.50 -11.25
CA GLY A 149 -10.58 -19.26 -12.50
C GLY A 149 -12.00 -19.71 -12.91
N GLY A 150 -12.43 -19.29 -14.09
CA GLY A 150 -13.70 -19.67 -14.69
C GLY A 150 -13.63 -21.08 -15.27
N LEU A 151 -14.21 -22.03 -14.55
CA LEU A 151 -15.00 -23.18 -15.02
C LEU A 151 -15.42 -23.97 -13.76
N ARG A 152 -16.73 -24.22 -13.59
CA ARG A 152 -17.25 -25.18 -12.59
C ARG A 152 -16.90 -26.59 -13.06
N GLY A 153 -15.66 -27.02 -12.84
CA GLY A 153 -15.24 -28.40 -12.99
C GLY A 153 -15.02 -29.01 -11.61
N VAL A 154 -15.91 -29.91 -11.18
CA VAL A 154 -15.72 -30.72 -9.96
C VAL A 154 -14.67 -31.77 -10.28
N LEU A 155 -13.39 -31.46 -10.11
CA LEU A 155 -12.36 -32.48 -9.95
C LEU A 155 -12.34 -32.86 -8.47
N LYS A 156 -13.24 -33.76 -8.08
CA LYS A 156 -13.17 -34.49 -6.82
C LYS A 156 -12.20 -35.65 -7.02
N GLY A 157 -10.97 -35.45 -6.55
CA GLY A 157 -9.99 -36.48 -6.32
C GLY A 157 -9.13 -36.03 -5.16
N ASP A 158 -8.95 -36.89 -4.15
CA ASP A 158 -8.34 -36.56 -2.86
C ASP A 158 -6.86 -36.12 -2.93
N ASP A 159 -6.25 -36.10 -4.13
CA ASP A 159 -4.83 -35.79 -4.38
C ASP A 159 -4.59 -34.69 -5.45
N CYS A 160 -5.54 -33.77 -5.68
CA CYS A 160 -5.32 -32.70 -6.65
C CYS A 160 -4.38 -31.61 -6.11
N LYS A 161 -3.08 -31.69 -6.44
CA LYS A 161 -2.06 -30.60 -6.24
C LYS A 161 -2.35 -29.31 -7.03
N LEU A 162 -3.44 -29.26 -7.78
CA LEU A 162 -3.82 -28.18 -8.70
C LEU A 162 -5.16 -27.62 -8.27
N CYS A 163 -5.31 -26.30 -8.33
CA CYS A 163 -6.56 -25.62 -8.04
C CYS A 163 -7.62 -26.02 -9.08
N PRO A 164 -8.82 -26.48 -8.68
CA PRO A 164 -9.85 -26.94 -9.61
C PRO A 164 -10.42 -25.84 -10.53
N LYS A 165 -10.20 -24.56 -10.17
CA LYS A 165 -10.73 -23.41 -10.92
C LYS A 165 -9.80 -22.92 -12.04
N CYS A 166 -8.49 -22.92 -11.81
CA CYS A 166 -7.49 -22.45 -12.78
C CYS A 166 -6.56 -23.55 -13.28
N LEU A 167 -6.67 -24.77 -12.73
CA LEU A 167 -5.81 -25.92 -13.02
C LEU A 167 -4.32 -25.65 -12.77
N THR A 168 -3.98 -24.68 -11.92
CA THR A 168 -2.59 -24.38 -11.53
C THR A 168 -2.33 -24.68 -10.07
N ARG A 169 -1.07 -24.98 -9.73
CA ARG A 169 -0.65 -25.14 -8.34
C ARG A 169 -0.45 -23.75 -7.73
N HIS A 170 -1.26 -23.41 -6.75
CA HIS A 170 -1.01 -22.22 -5.94
C HIS A 170 0.13 -22.53 -4.97
N LYS A 171 1.27 -21.84 -5.10
CA LYS A 171 2.41 -22.02 -4.21
C LYS A 171 2.57 -20.76 -3.36
N VAL A 172 2.32 -20.91 -2.07
CA VAL A 172 2.65 -19.90 -1.07
C VAL A 172 4.14 -20.00 -0.75
N SER A 173 4.80 -18.85 -0.64
CA SER A 173 6.12 -18.71 -0.04
C SER A 173 5.98 -17.94 1.26
N THR A 174 6.66 -18.44 2.28
CA THR A 174 6.77 -17.79 3.57
C THR A 174 8.14 -17.13 3.66
N GLN A 175 8.20 -15.85 4.00
CA GLN A 175 9.42 -15.17 4.39
C GLN A 175 9.29 -14.74 5.84
N SER A 176 10.30 -15.00 6.65
CA SER A 176 10.31 -14.65 8.06
C SER A 176 11.63 -13.95 8.38
N ILE A 177 11.57 -12.90 9.19
CA ILE A 177 12.74 -12.12 9.60
C ILE A 177 12.64 -11.69 11.06
N PRO A 178 13.78 -11.62 11.78
CA PRO A 178 13.80 -10.98 13.09
C PRO A 178 13.48 -9.49 12.93
N PHE A 179 12.69 -8.96 13.85
CA PHE A 179 12.35 -7.54 13.89
C PHE A 179 13.27 -6.86 14.90
N SER A 180 14.25 -6.13 14.37
CA SER A 180 15.25 -5.44 15.19
C SER A 180 14.76 -4.05 15.60
N ARG A 181 15.20 -3.57 16.77
CA ARG A 181 15.03 -2.16 17.18
C ARG A 181 15.73 -1.15 16.25
N ALA A 182 16.61 -1.63 15.37
CA ALA A 182 17.25 -0.80 14.35
C ALA A 182 16.33 -0.40 13.20
N VAL A 183 15.13 -0.99 13.08
CA VAL A 183 14.17 -0.61 12.03
C VAL A 183 13.64 0.79 12.35
N VAL A 184 13.85 1.75 11.44
CA VAL A 184 13.41 3.15 11.60
C VAL A 184 12.10 3.44 10.88
N GLY A 185 11.74 2.62 9.90
CA GLY A 185 10.53 2.82 9.09
C GLY A 185 10.00 1.52 8.50
N LEU A 186 8.75 1.57 8.09
CA LEU A 186 8.07 0.49 7.38
C LEU A 186 7.43 1.05 6.11
N ALA A 187 7.89 0.62 4.93
CA ALA A 187 7.19 0.91 3.68
C ALA A 187 6.19 -0.21 3.40
N VAL A 188 4.96 0.17 3.05
CA VAL A 188 3.88 -0.77 2.76
C VAL A 188 3.50 -0.64 1.30
N SER A 189 3.69 -1.69 0.52
CA SER A 189 3.27 -1.70 -0.89
C SER A 189 1.76 -1.94 -0.98
N VAL A 190 1.02 -1.00 -1.55
CA VAL A 190 -0.45 -1.07 -1.62
C VAL A 190 -0.91 -1.13 -3.07
N LEU A 191 -1.75 -2.11 -3.38
CA LEU A 191 -2.32 -2.32 -4.70
C LEU A 191 -3.82 -2.04 -4.67
N SER A 192 -4.34 -1.26 -5.61
CA SER A 192 -5.80 -1.06 -5.71
C SER A 192 -6.50 -2.32 -6.23
N ASP A 193 -7.69 -2.64 -5.72
CA ASP A 193 -8.51 -3.72 -6.29
C ASP A 193 -9.17 -3.23 -7.60
N PRO A 194 -8.86 -3.83 -8.76
CA PRO A 194 -9.38 -3.37 -10.04
C PRO A 194 -10.89 -3.60 -10.19
N CYS A 195 -11.50 -4.37 -9.29
CA CYS A 195 -12.93 -4.65 -9.28
C CYS A 195 -13.69 -3.89 -8.19
N SER A 196 -12.98 -3.12 -7.35
CA SER A 196 -13.65 -2.24 -6.39
C SER A 196 -14.41 -1.13 -7.09
N ASP A 197 -15.39 -0.56 -6.37
CA ASP A 197 -16.10 0.62 -6.85
C ASP A 197 -15.08 1.76 -7.04
N PRO A 198 -15.04 2.42 -8.22
CA PRO A 198 -14.17 3.56 -8.43
C PRO A 198 -14.33 4.71 -7.43
N ASP A 199 -15.51 4.83 -6.80
CA ASP A 199 -15.83 5.86 -5.81
C ASP A 199 -15.61 5.36 -4.37
N SER A 200 -15.54 4.04 -4.16
CA SER A 200 -15.12 3.40 -2.90
C SER A 200 -14.04 2.34 -3.18
N PRO A 201 -12.80 2.78 -3.48
CA PRO A 201 -11.76 1.86 -3.90
C PRO A 201 -11.24 1.06 -2.71
N HIS A 202 -11.23 -0.26 -2.85
CA HIS A 202 -10.58 -1.17 -1.92
C HIS A 202 -9.14 -1.40 -2.34
N THR A 203 -8.30 -1.79 -1.40
CA THR A 203 -6.91 -2.10 -1.71
C THR A 203 -6.53 -3.51 -1.26
N PHE A 204 -5.31 -3.89 -1.59
CA PHE A 204 -4.60 -5.05 -1.09
C PHE A 204 -3.23 -4.61 -0.62
N VAL A 205 -2.73 -5.24 0.43
CA VAL A 205 -1.34 -5.05 0.87
C VAL A 205 -0.48 -6.12 0.20
N ALA A 206 0.58 -5.69 -0.49
CA ALA A 206 1.39 -6.53 -1.37
C ALA A 206 2.76 -6.94 -0.84
N GLY A 207 3.33 -6.08 -0.02
CA GLY A 207 4.56 -6.38 0.66
C GLY A 207 4.87 -5.32 1.68
N LEU A 208 5.89 -5.63 2.47
CA LEU A 208 6.42 -4.80 3.53
C LEU A 208 7.91 -4.63 3.28
N GLU A 209 8.43 -3.42 3.46
CA GLU A 209 9.86 -3.13 3.38
C GLU A 209 10.27 -2.57 4.74
N LEU A 210 11.14 -3.29 5.44
CA LEU A 210 11.77 -2.81 6.66
C LEU A 210 12.91 -1.87 6.29
N ILE A 211 12.84 -0.66 6.83
CA ILE A 211 13.79 0.41 6.55
C ILE A 211 14.73 0.54 7.72
N TYR A 212 16.02 0.51 7.43
CA TYR A 212 17.09 0.68 8.40
C TYR A 212 17.79 2.04 8.17
N PRO A 213 18.59 2.53 9.14
CA PRO A 213 19.50 3.65 8.92
C PRO A 213 20.39 3.40 7.70
N SER A 214 20.89 4.48 7.09
CA SER A 214 21.58 4.52 5.78
C SER A 214 22.65 3.46 5.51
N ASP A 215 23.19 2.87 6.57
CA ASP A 215 24.34 1.97 6.54
C ASP A 215 23.93 0.50 6.36
N MET A 216 22.62 0.21 6.36
CA MET A 216 22.07 -1.14 6.27
C MET A 216 21.07 -1.25 5.12
N PRO A 217 21.12 -2.34 4.32
CA PRO A 217 20.15 -2.54 3.25
C PRO A 217 18.75 -2.78 3.82
N ASN A 218 17.74 -2.19 3.17
CA ASN A 218 16.35 -2.48 3.47
C ASN A 218 16.03 -3.95 3.21
N THR A 219 15.08 -4.50 3.97
CA THR A 219 14.64 -5.89 3.80
C THR A 219 13.20 -5.92 3.27
N VAL A 220 12.99 -6.51 2.09
CA VAL A 220 11.67 -6.66 1.47
C VAL A 220 11.05 -8.00 1.81
N LEU A 221 9.80 -7.96 2.29
CA LEU A 221 8.92 -9.10 2.51
C LEU A 221 7.75 -9.07 1.51
N GLY A 222 7.59 -10.13 0.73
CA GLY A 222 6.58 -10.20 -0.33
C GLY A 222 6.96 -9.40 -1.58
N HIS A 223 6.03 -8.59 -2.09
CA HIS A 223 6.21 -7.82 -3.32
C HIS A 223 6.41 -6.33 -3.06
N ARG A 224 7.45 -5.75 -3.65
CA ARG A 224 7.68 -4.32 -3.67
C ARG A 224 6.98 -3.69 -4.86
N LEU A 225 6.19 -2.65 -4.63
CA LEU A 225 5.58 -1.84 -5.67
C LEU A 225 6.19 -0.43 -5.68
N PRO A 226 7.18 -0.14 -6.55
CA PRO A 226 7.91 1.13 -6.51
C PRO A 226 7.02 2.37 -6.67
N SER A 227 5.91 2.25 -7.38
CA SER A 227 5.01 3.36 -7.70
C SER A 227 4.01 3.69 -6.59
N ASN A 228 3.83 2.83 -5.58
CA ASN A 228 2.80 3.01 -4.56
C ASN A 228 3.19 2.33 -3.23
N GLN A 229 4.17 2.92 -2.55
CA GLN A 229 4.54 2.57 -1.18
C GLN A 229 4.05 3.66 -0.22
N ILE A 230 3.38 3.27 0.85
CA ILE A 230 3.01 4.16 1.94
C ILE A 230 4.04 3.97 3.06
N MET A 231 4.69 5.06 3.43
CA MET A 231 5.74 5.08 4.44
C MET A 231 5.14 5.27 5.82
N ILE A 232 5.45 4.37 6.74
CA ILE A 232 5.15 4.50 8.16
C ILE A 232 6.47 4.81 8.87
N ASP A 233 6.57 6.01 9.43
CA ASP A 233 7.67 6.39 10.30
C ASP A 233 7.47 5.76 11.69
N LEU A 234 8.42 4.92 12.09
CA LEU A 234 8.35 4.29 13.41
C LEU A 234 8.75 5.27 14.51
N GLN A 235 9.54 6.32 14.23
CA GLN A 235 9.99 7.31 15.22
C GLN A 235 10.63 6.69 16.47
N ALA A 236 11.34 5.57 16.29
CA ALA A 236 11.86 4.73 17.40
C ALA A 236 10.77 4.22 18.38
N ARG A 237 9.49 4.23 17.99
CA ARG A 237 8.39 3.66 18.77
C ARG A 237 8.42 2.14 18.63
N PRO A 238 8.27 1.38 19.74
CA PRO A 238 8.22 -0.07 19.67
C PRO A 238 6.92 -0.50 18.99
N LEU A 239 7.05 -1.12 17.83
CA LEU A 239 5.93 -1.74 17.13
C LEU A 239 5.47 -2.97 17.93
N LYS A 240 4.22 -2.95 18.39
CA LYS A 240 3.62 -4.05 19.18
C LYS A 240 2.84 -5.04 18.32
N GLY A 241 2.59 -4.68 17.08
CA GLY A 241 1.97 -5.55 16.10
C GLY A 241 1.12 -4.80 15.10
N PHE A 242 0.08 -5.46 14.62
CA PHE A 242 -0.79 -4.94 13.57
C PHE A 242 -2.24 -5.30 13.84
N GLU A 243 -3.12 -4.38 13.47
CA GLU A 243 -4.52 -4.67 13.26
C GLU A 243 -4.75 -4.77 11.75
N VAL A 244 -5.46 -5.80 11.31
CA VAL A 244 -5.49 -6.21 9.90
C VAL A 244 -6.93 -6.34 9.45
N MET A 245 -7.27 -5.68 8.36
CA MET A 245 -8.54 -5.87 7.67
C MET A 245 -8.35 -6.92 6.59
N ILE A 246 -9.07 -8.03 6.74
CA ILE A 246 -9.04 -9.14 5.81
C ILE A 246 -10.30 -9.09 4.95
N GLY A 247 -10.12 -9.22 3.65
CA GLY A 247 -11.24 -9.34 2.73
C GLY A 247 -11.05 -10.50 1.76
N GLU A 248 -11.94 -10.58 0.78
CA GLU A 248 -11.84 -11.56 -0.28
C GLU A 248 -10.48 -11.42 -1.00
N GLY A 249 -9.69 -12.50 -1.05
CA GLY A 249 -8.43 -12.55 -1.80
C GLY A 249 -7.19 -12.02 -1.07
N GLY A 250 -7.30 -11.57 0.20
CA GLY A 250 -6.12 -11.15 0.93
C GLY A 250 -6.31 -10.12 2.04
N VAL A 251 -5.18 -9.55 2.48
CA VAL A 251 -5.17 -8.42 3.42
C VAL A 251 -5.45 -7.13 2.66
N ARG A 252 -6.45 -6.39 3.12
CA ARG A 252 -6.98 -5.19 2.45
C ARG A 252 -6.36 -3.90 2.96
N ALA A 253 -6.19 -3.84 4.27
CA ALA A 253 -5.54 -2.74 4.96
C ALA A 253 -4.84 -3.26 6.22
N ILE A 254 -3.79 -2.56 6.64
CA ILE A 254 -3.09 -2.80 7.90
C ILE A 254 -3.00 -1.52 8.70
N LEU A 255 -3.09 -1.64 10.00
CA LEU A 255 -2.91 -0.57 10.96
C LEU A 255 -1.76 -1.00 11.88
N PRO A 256 -0.59 -0.34 11.81
CA PRO A 256 0.45 -0.60 12.79
C PRO A 256 -0.09 -0.31 14.20
N VAL A 257 0.30 -1.08 15.20
CA VAL A 257 -0.12 -0.90 16.58
C VAL A 257 1.05 -0.36 17.39
N PHE A 258 0.91 0.89 17.83
CA PHE A 258 1.76 1.54 18.84
C PHE A 258 0.93 1.84 20.10
N ASN A 259 1.51 2.55 21.07
CA ASN A 259 0.78 3.02 22.26
C ASN A 259 -0.18 4.20 21.99
N THR A 260 -0.11 4.84 20.80
CA THR A 260 -0.92 6.01 20.42
C THR A 260 -1.73 5.74 19.14
N MET A 261 -2.66 6.65 18.79
CA MET A 261 -3.48 6.56 17.57
C MET A 261 -2.63 6.46 16.31
N ASN A 262 -3.10 5.63 15.38
CA ASN A 262 -2.52 5.39 14.07
C ASN A 262 -3.63 5.39 13.01
N ASP A 263 -3.24 5.60 11.75
CA ASP A 263 -4.14 5.54 10.60
C ASP A 263 -3.96 4.23 9.83
N TRP A 264 -5.04 3.78 9.20
CA TRP A 264 -5.04 2.61 8.33
C TRP A 264 -4.20 2.86 7.08
N VAL A 265 -3.33 1.91 6.76
CA VAL A 265 -2.62 1.84 5.49
C VAL A 265 -3.36 0.90 4.56
N GLY A 266 -3.85 1.46 3.46
CA GLY A 266 -4.82 0.82 2.58
C GLY A 266 -6.26 1.23 2.91
N LYS A 267 -7.20 0.81 2.08
CA LYS A 267 -8.63 1.08 2.22
C LYS A 267 -9.37 -0.23 2.48
N PRO A 268 -10.02 -0.36 3.65
CA PRO A 268 -10.72 -1.58 4.01
C PRO A 268 -11.96 -1.81 3.14
N VAL A 269 -12.53 -3.01 3.28
CA VAL A 269 -13.86 -3.34 2.76
C VAL A 269 -14.81 -3.23 3.95
N ASP A 270 -15.89 -2.46 3.82
CA ASP A 270 -16.85 -2.25 4.92
C ASP A 270 -17.67 -3.52 5.25
N GLU A 271 -17.67 -4.51 4.37
CA GLU A 271 -18.74 -5.51 4.35
C GLU A 271 -18.44 -6.87 5.00
N PHE A 272 -17.19 -7.26 5.30
CA PHE A 272 -16.92 -8.63 5.75
C PHE A 272 -15.78 -8.73 6.77
N CYS A 273 -16.13 -9.14 7.99
CA CYS A 273 -15.27 -9.32 9.18
C CYS A 273 -14.67 -8.04 9.75
N GLY A 274 -14.90 -7.82 11.05
CA GLY A 274 -14.20 -6.80 11.81
C GLY A 274 -12.68 -7.04 11.81
N PRO A 275 -11.91 -6.01 12.19
CA PRO A 275 -10.45 -6.09 12.16
C PRO A 275 -9.92 -7.23 13.04
N ILE A 276 -8.90 -7.92 12.54
CA ILE A 276 -8.15 -8.93 13.31
C ILE A 276 -6.92 -8.27 13.90
N ARG A 277 -6.88 -8.19 15.23
CA ARG A 277 -5.72 -7.65 15.94
C ARG A 277 -4.71 -8.74 16.25
N ILE A 278 -3.48 -8.53 15.81
CA ILE A 278 -2.31 -9.33 16.13
C ILE A 278 -1.33 -8.42 16.84
N SER A 279 -1.35 -8.45 18.16
CA SER A 279 -0.40 -7.70 18.96
C SER A 279 0.16 -8.53 20.11
N THR A 280 1.31 -8.08 20.58
CA THR A 280 1.98 -8.50 21.80
C THR A 280 1.89 -7.38 22.84
N ASP A 281 2.02 -7.71 24.12
CA ASP A 281 2.09 -6.69 25.18
C ASP A 281 3.39 -5.88 25.08
N ASN A 282 4.44 -6.55 24.59
CA ASN A 282 5.78 -6.02 24.32
C ASN A 282 6.00 -5.72 22.83
N GLU A 283 7.21 -5.31 22.47
CA GLU A 283 7.62 -5.15 21.07
C GLU A 283 7.64 -6.50 20.33
N ILE A 284 7.38 -6.46 19.02
CA ILE A 284 7.45 -7.66 18.19
C ILE A 284 8.91 -8.12 18.03
N LEU A 285 9.14 -9.44 18.08
CA LEU A 285 10.49 -10.01 17.94
C LEU A 285 10.83 -10.44 16.51
N ALA A 286 9.81 -10.78 15.74
CA ALA A 286 9.96 -11.25 14.37
C ALA A 286 8.68 -10.99 13.59
N LEU A 287 8.84 -10.86 12.27
CA LEU A 287 7.79 -10.69 11.31
C LEU A 287 7.86 -11.84 10.30
N SER A 288 6.73 -12.49 10.03
CA SER A 288 6.60 -13.39 8.90
C SER A 288 5.54 -12.89 7.95
N VAL A 289 5.69 -13.22 6.66
CA VAL A 289 4.78 -12.92 5.58
C VAL A 289 4.66 -14.14 4.66
N ASP A 290 3.46 -14.71 4.59
CA ASP A 290 3.08 -15.65 3.53
C ASP A 290 2.57 -14.86 2.32
N PHE A 291 3.07 -15.13 1.12
CA PHE A 291 2.63 -14.50 -0.15
C PHE A 291 2.68 -15.49 -1.33
N ASP A 292 2.04 -15.14 -2.44
CA ASP A 292 2.01 -16.00 -3.64
C ASP A 292 3.22 -15.78 -4.57
N VAL A 293 3.66 -16.89 -5.16
CA VAL A 293 4.82 -16.99 -6.06
C VAL A 293 4.41 -17.25 -7.51
N SER A 294 3.11 -17.38 -7.79
CA SER A 294 2.64 -17.67 -9.13
C SER A 294 3.13 -16.59 -10.11
N PRO A 295 3.79 -16.96 -11.23
CA PRO A 295 4.33 -15.99 -12.16
C PRO A 295 3.20 -15.12 -12.73
N ALA A 296 3.40 -13.79 -12.71
CA ALA A 296 2.45 -12.78 -13.16
C ALA A 296 1.88 -13.02 -14.58
N ASN A 297 2.55 -13.85 -15.39
CA ASN A 297 2.15 -14.21 -16.76
C ASN A 297 0.98 -15.20 -16.88
N ARG A 298 0.48 -15.80 -15.80
CA ARG A 298 -0.58 -16.84 -15.90
C ARG A 298 -1.85 -16.47 -15.16
N ARG A 299 -2.55 -15.48 -15.72
CA ARG A 299 -3.81 -14.89 -15.21
C ARG A 299 -3.61 -14.32 -13.81
N PRO A 300 -4.01 -13.08 -13.54
CA PRO A 300 -3.89 -12.53 -12.21
C PRO A 300 -4.77 -13.28 -11.21
N THR A 301 -4.23 -14.33 -10.60
CA THR A 301 -4.76 -14.87 -9.36
C THR A 301 -4.56 -13.76 -8.33
N ARG A 302 -5.67 -13.23 -7.83
CA ARG A 302 -5.74 -12.27 -6.73
C ARG A 302 -5.15 -12.92 -5.49
N LEU A 303 -3.83 -12.87 -5.37
CA LEU A 303 -3.10 -13.51 -4.30
C LEU A 303 -2.21 -12.48 -3.65
N LEU A 304 -2.83 -11.74 -2.75
CA LEU A 304 -2.16 -10.79 -1.87
C LEU A 304 -2.46 -11.19 -0.45
N VAL A 305 -2.00 -12.40 -0.13
CA VAL A 305 -1.87 -12.78 1.26
C VAL A 305 -0.61 -12.07 1.73
N ILE A 306 -0.74 -11.24 2.76
CA ILE A 306 0.33 -10.99 3.71
C ILE A 306 -0.18 -11.63 4.98
N VAL A 307 0.29 -12.83 5.29
CA VAL A 307 0.09 -13.35 6.64
C VAL A 307 1.12 -12.70 7.53
N ILE A 308 0.74 -11.68 8.29
CA ILE A 308 1.61 -11.14 9.32
C ILE A 308 1.65 -12.16 10.47
N LEU A 309 2.80 -12.79 10.70
CA LEU A 309 3.06 -13.49 11.95
C LEU A 309 3.93 -12.64 12.85
N ILE A 310 3.59 -12.59 14.14
CA ILE A 310 4.40 -11.94 15.18
C ILE A 310 4.86 -12.98 16.18
N ALA A 311 6.15 -12.96 16.48
CA ALA A 311 6.76 -13.81 17.49
C ALA A 311 6.71 -13.17 18.90
N MET A 312 6.30 -13.96 19.88
CA MET A 312 6.29 -13.57 21.31
C MET A 312 7.56 -14.04 22.04
N PRO A 313 8.01 -13.34 23.09
CA PRO A 313 8.95 -13.93 24.05
C PRO A 313 8.26 -15.10 24.75
N THR A 314 8.96 -16.22 24.93
CA THR A 314 8.54 -17.25 25.87
C THR A 314 8.51 -16.64 27.27
N GLU A 315 7.39 -16.78 27.98
CA GLU A 315 7.40 -16.57 29.43
C GLU A 315 8.50 -17.45 30.01
N LEU A 316 9.55 -16.82 30.54
CA LEU A 316 10.44 -17.49 31.47
C LEU A 316 9.54 -17.86 32.65
N GLU A 317 9.18 -19.13 32.75
CA GLU A 317 8.75 -19.73 34.00
C GLU A 317 9.76 -19.28 35.05
N THR A 318 9.35 -18.34 35.90
CA THR A 318 10.06 -18.08 37.13
C THR A 318 9.97 -19.36 37.93
N TYR A 319 11.02 -20.19 37.83
CA TYR A 319 11.37 -21.18 38.83
C TYR A 319 11.44 -20.43 40.16
N ARG A 320 10.34 -20.45 40.91
CA ARG A 320 10.42 -20.29 42.36
C ARG A 320 11.07 -21.56 42.89
N THR A 321 12.38 -21.56 42.91
CA THR A 321 13.14 -22.29 43.91
C THR A 321 12.75 -21.70 45.27
N SER A 322 11.76 -22.28 45.92
CA SER A 322 11.69 -22.28 47.38
C SER A 322 11.88 -23.72 47.81
N ASP A 323 13.17 -24.07 47.93
CA ASP A 323 13.62 -25.24 48.66
C ASP A 323 13.09 -25.19 50.09
N ARG A 324 12.79 -26.40 50.57
CA ARG A 324 12.55 -26.73 51.96
C ARG A 324 13.75 -26.31 52.82
N ASN A 325 13.48 -25.62 53.91
CA ASN A 325 13.88 -26.04 55.26
C ASN A 325 12.94 -25.41 56.27
#